data_AF-A0A0P4W2Z5-F1
#
_entry.id   AF-A0A0P4W2Z5-F1
#
_cell.length_a   1.000
_cell.length_b   1.000
_cell.length_c   1.000
_cell.angle_alpha   90.00
_cell.angle_beta   90.00
_cell.angle_gamma   90.00
#
_symmetry.space_group_name_H-M   'P 1'
#
loop_
_entity.id
_entity.type
_entity.pdbx_description
1 polymer ?
#
loop_
_entity_poly.entity_id
_entity_poly.type
_entity_poly.pdbx_seq_one_letter_code
_entity_poly.pdbx_strand_id
1 'polypeptide(L)'
;MRGCCGLTKKWIMNLKANGASKTQYRLHVVTGDRRGAGTDANVYIILHDKQGRATPPLSLNKVFRNDNERGSTTSMDVKDDCGIAGPVDKVEVWRDNFADLTIFGTITEFLTGRRTKRGSSAWFLDRIEVEEIDMPEEEEQPAENDNNHVTVHRGSSGGKLWVFPLQRWVEAHRHYEIRLHDIFLPQHDPYPEDRKKDLHAKRQEYRYEQKVEHGPAQVTFTCP
;
A
#
# COMPACT_ATOMS: atom_id res chain seq x y z
N MET A 1 -25.85 22.14 -61.66
CA MET A 1 -24.91 21.01 -61.46
C MET A 1 -24.62 20.89 -59.98
N ARG A 2 -24.91 19.70 -59.41
CA ARG A 2 -24.36 19.00 -58.21
C ARG A 2 -23.75 19.89 -57.11
N GLY A 3 -24.16 19.89 -55.84
CA GLY A 3 -24.77 18.86 -55.00
C GLY A 3 -23.76 18.29 -54.00
N CYS A 4 -23.96 18.55 -52.70
CA CYS A 4 -23.54 17.86 -51.45
C CYS A 4 -23.13 18.91 -50.39
N CYS A 5 -23.88 19.16 -49.32
CA CYS A 5 -24.35 18.28 -48.24
C CYS A 5 -23.20 17.72 -47.38
N GLY A 6 -23.18 18.14 -46.11
CA GLY A 6 -22.19 17.70 -45.11
C GLY A 6 -22.50 18.29 -43.74
N LEU A 7 -23.73 18.01 -43.26
CA LEU A 7 -24.21 18.37 -41.93
C LEU A 7 -23.30 17.81 -40.82
N THR A 8 -23.04 18.68 -39.84
CA THR A 8 -22.87 18.43 -38.41
C THR A 8 -22.56 16.98 -37.99
N LYS A 9 -21.31 16.73 -37.60
CA LYS A 9 -20.98 15.60 -36.72
C LYS A 9 -21.50 15.90 -35.32
N LYS A 10 -22.80 15.66 -35.18
CA LYS A 10 -23.55 15.46 -33.94
C LYS A 10 -22.83 14.37 -33.15
N TRP A 11 -22.31 14.73 -31.97
CA TRP A 11 -21.77 13.79 -30.98
C TRP A 11 -22.90 12.85 -30.55
N ILE A 12 -23.04 11.73 -31.26
CA ILE A 12 -23.84 10.60 -30.79
C ILE A 12 -22.97 9.89 -29.76
N MET A 13 -23.35 10.05 -28.50
CA MET A 13 -22.86 9.23 -27.40
C MET A 13 -22.99 7.75 -27.79
N ASN A 14 -21.86 7.05 -27.90
CA ASN A 14 -21.85 5.62 -28.12
C ASN A 14 -22.05 4.94 -26.76
N LEU A 15 -23.31 4.81 -26.35
CA LEU A 15 -23.73 3.86 -25.34
C LEU A 15 -23.82 2.47 -26.01
N LYS A 16 -22.77 1.66 -25.83
CA LYS A 16 -22.82 0.19 -25.91
C LYS A 16 -22.19 -0.34 -24.63
N ALA A 17 -22.98 -0.60 -23.59
CA ALA A 17 -23.69 -1.85 -23.30
C ALA A 17 -22.83 -2.85 -22.51
N ASN A 18 -23.41 -3.30 -21.39
CA ASN A 18 -22.93 -4.21 -20.34
C ASN A 18 -21.92 -3.65 -19.33
N GLY A 19 -22.42 -3.27 -18.16
CA GLY A 19 -21.67 -2.84 -16.98
C GLY A 19 -20.84 -3.95 -16.37
N ALA A 20 -19.75 -4.31 -17.04
CA ALA A 20 -18.58 -4.86 -16.37
C ALA A 20 -17.79 -3.65 -15.84
N SER A 21 -17.60 -3.56 -14.52
CA SER A 21 -16.64 -2.62 -13.93
C SER A 21 -15.28 -2.88 -14.59
N LYS A 22 -14.77 -1.93 -15.35
CA LYS A 22 -13.42 -2.00 -15.91
C LYS A 22 -12.40 -1.95 -14.76
N THR A 23 -11.21 -2.47 -14.99
CA THR A 23 -10.11 -2.49 -14.01
C THR A 23 -9.12 -1.40 -14.38
N GLN A 24 -8.86 -0.49 -13.44
CA GLN A 24 -8.00 0.67 -13.66
C GLN A 24 -6.59 0.38 -13.19
N TYR A 25 -6.48 -0.30 -12.05
CA TYR A 25 -5.21 -0.56 -11.40
C TYR A 25 -5.09 -2.03 -11.02
N ARG A 26 -3.87 -2.56 -11.06
CA ARG A 26 -3.46 -3.80 -10.42
C ARG A 26 -2.58 -3.48 -9.23
N LEU A 27 -3.01 -3.95 -8.07
CA LEU A 27 -2.25 -3.84 -6.83
C LEU A 27 -1.43 -5.12 -6.66
N HIS A 28 -0.13 -4.97 -6.44
CA HIS A 28 0.80 -6.04 -6.09
C HIS A 28 1.37 -5.79 -4.70
N VAL A 29 1.24 -6.78 -3.83
CA VAL A 29 1.76 -6.74 -2.47
C VAL A 29 2.86 -7.77 -2.34
N VAL A 30 4.09 -7.29 -2.13
CA VAL A 30 5.27 -8.14 -2.09
C VAL A 30 5.66 -8.42 -0.65
N THR A 31 5.46 -9.67 -0.22
CA THR A 31 5.93 -10.13 1.09
C THR A 31 7.41 -10.45 0.99
N GLY A 32 8.22 -9.92 1.91
CA GLY A 32 9.66 -10.13 1.85
C GLY A 32 10.07 -11.57 2.18
N ASP A 33 11.35 -11.86 1.95
CA ASP A 33 11.92 -13.20 2.02
C ASP A 33 12.58 -13.53 3.38
N ARG A 34 12.28 -12.75 4.42
CA ARG A 34 12.83 -12.97 5.77
C ARG A 34 12.20 -14.20 6.42
N ARG A 35 12.94 -14.85 7.32
CA ARG A 35 12.40 -15.99 8.09
C ARG A 35 11.19 -15.52 8.91
N GLY A 36 10.04 -16.16 8.72
CA GLY A 36 8.80 -15.81 9.41
C GLY A 36 8.07 -14.59 8.83
N ALA A 37 8.43 -14.15 7.61
CA ALA A 37 7.82 -12.99 6.97
C ALA A 37 6.34 -13.14 6.61
N GLY A 38 5.83 -14.37 6.49
CA GLY A 38 4.47 -14.64 6.05
C GLY A 38 3.39 -14.38 7.10
N THR A 39 2.15 -14.24 6.66
CA THR A 39 1.01 -13.98 7.55
C THR A 39 -0.27 -14.67 7.08
N ASP A 40 -1.02 -15.20 8.05
CA ASP A 40 -2.39 -15.71 7.87
C ASP A 40 -3.46 -14.64 8.21
N ALA A 41 -3.03 -13.43 8.58
CA ALA A 41 -3.93 -12.33 8.95
C ALA A 41 -4.60 -11.71 7.72
N ASN A 42 -5.76 -11.08 7.92
CA ASN A 42 -6.36 -10.27 6.86
C ASN A 42 -5.54 -8.98 6.70
N VAL A 43 -5.13 -8.70 5.48
CA VAL A 43 -4.44 -7.47 5.11
C VAL A 43 -5.40 -6.57 4.34
N TYR A 44 -5.39 -5.30 4.72
CA TYR A 44 -6.24 -4.27 4.16
C TYR A 44 -5.38 -3.14 3.59
N ILE A 45 -5.80 -2.63 2.45
CA ILE A 45 -5.13 -1.53 1.76
C ILE A 45 -6.14 -0.46 1.34
N ILE A 46 -5.79 0.81 1.47
CA ILE A 46 -6.50 1.93 0.84
C ILE A 46 -5.54 2.65 -0.10
N LEU A 47 -6.00 2.94 -1.32
CA LEU A 47 -5.27 3.76 -2.27
C LEU A 47 -5.85 5.17 -2.27
N HIS A 48 -4.97 6.17 -2.33
CA HIS A 48 -5.34 7.57 -2.46
C HIS A 48 -4.73 8.18 -3.71
N ASP A 49 -5.50 9.03 -4.39
CA ASP A 49 -5.00 9.84 -5.49
C ASP A 49 -4.49 11.21 -5.01
N LYS A 50 -3.85 11.94 -5.94
CA LYS A 50 -3.35 13.31 -5.69
C LYS A 50 -4.43 14.32 -5.28
N GLN A 51 -5.70 14.04 -5.56
CA GLN A 51 -6.82 14.90 -5.17
C GLN A 51 -7.34 14.56 -3.77
N GLY A 52 -6.73 13.60 -3.07
CA GLY A 52 -7.13 13.16 -1.74
C GLY A 52 -8.36 12.27 -1.73
N ARG A 53 -8.83 11.79 -2.89
CA ARG A 53 -9.87 10.77 -2.95
C ARG A 53 -9.27 9.43 -2.57
N ALA A 54 -10.07 8.56 -1.99
CA ALA A 54 -9.65 7.29 -1.44
C ALA A 54 -10.54 6.16 -1.91
N THR A 55 -9.96 4.97 -2.06
CA THR A 55 -10.74 3.75 -2.27
C THR A 55 -11.41 3.27 -0.98
N PRO A 56 -12.46 2.44 -1.06
CA PRO A 56 -12.84 1.59 0.06
C PRO A 56 -11.67 0.68 0.47
N PRO A 57 -11.64 0.18 1.73
CA PRO A 57 -10.65 -0.81 2.16
C PRO A 57 -10.65 -2.05 1.26
N LEU A 58 -9.54 -2.27 0.58
CA LEU A 58 -9.28 -3.42 -0.27
C LEU A 58 -8.77 -4.57 0.59
N SER A 59 -9.50 -5.68 0.65
CA SER A 59 -9.06 -6.90 1.34
C SER A 59 -8.29 -7.80 0.39
N LEU A 60 -7.07 -8.19 0.77
CA LEU A 60 -6.22 -9.09 -0.01
C LEU A 60 -6.51 -10.57 0.21
N ASN A 61 -7.47 -10.92 1.08
CA ASN A 61 -7.76 -12.31 1.38
C ASN A 61 -8.49 -12.98 0.19
N LYS A 62 -7.79 -13.82 -0.58
CA LYS A 62 -8.45 -14.74 -1.50
C LYS A 62 -8.86 -15.97 -0.70
N VAL A 63 -10.17 -16.15 -0.57
CA VAL A 63 -10.74 -17.36 0.02
C VAL A 63 -10.11 -18.58 -0.66
N PHE A 64 -9.51 -19.48 0.15
CA PHE A 64 -8.84 -20.73 -0.27
C PHE A 64 -7.41 -20.63 -0.85
N ARG A 65 -6.70 -19.50 -0.67
CA ARG A 65 -5.25 -19.45 -0.91
C ARG A 65 -4.50 -18.93 0.31
N ASN A 66 -3.37 -19.56 0.58
CA ASN A 66 -2.42 -19.11 1.58
C ASN A 66 -1.61 -17.94 0.97
N ASP A 67 -2.26 -16.78 0.91
CA ASP A 67 -1.73 -15.58 0.29
C ASP A 67 -0.94 -14.79 1.33
N ASN A 68 0.20 -14.19 0.92
CA ASN A 68 1.19 -13.51 1.76
C ASN A 68 2.19 -14.44 2.48
N GLU A 69 2.55 -15.53 1.81
CA GLU A 69 3.68 -16.35 2.20
C GLU A 69 5.03 -15.64 1.99
N ARG A 70 6.05 -16.11 2.69
CA ARG A 70 7.43 -15.61 2.56
C ARG A 70 7.85 -15.56 1.09
N GLY A 71 8.29 -14.39 0.60
CA GLY A 71 8.76 -14.18 -0.77
C GLY A 71 7.65 -14.24 -1.83
N SER A 72 6.38 -14.27 -1.44
CA SER A 72 5.26 -14.27 -2.39
C SER A 72 4.84 -12.86 -2.79
N THR A 73 4.28 -12.75 -3.99
CA THR A 73 3.61 -11.53 -4.47
C THR A 73 2.13 -11.83 -4.64
N THR A 74 1.29 -11.11 -3.89
CA THR A 74 -0.16 -11.21 -3.98
C THR A 74 -0.70 -10.07 -4.83
N SER A 75 -1.34 -10.40 -5.94
CA SER A 75 -1.90 -9.39 -6.87
C SER A 75 -3.42 -9.36 -6.81
N MET A 76 -4.03 -8.17 -6.88
CA MET A 76 -5.47 -7.97 -7.02
C MET A 76 -5.80 -6.85 -8.00
N ASP A 77 -6.92 -7.00 -8.72
CA ASP A 77 -7.43 -6.01 -9.66
C ASP A 77 -8.35 -5.02 -8.92
N VAL A 78 -8.08 -3.73 -9.07
CA VAL A 78 -8.84 -2.61 -8.49
C VAL A 78 -9.77 -2.04 -9.56
N LYS A 79 -11.07 -1.99 -9.24
CA LYS A 79 -12.12 -1.57 -10.17
C LYS A 79 -12.14 -0.06 -10.38
N ASP A 80 -12.54 0.39 -11.58
CA ASP A 80 -12.63 1.82 -11.95
C ASP A 80 -13.63 2.62 -11.09
N ASP A 81 -14.63 1.96 -10.50
CA ASP A 81 -15.65 2.60 -9.66
C ASP A 81 -15.23 2.73 -8.18
N CYS A 82 -13.95 2.49 -7.87
CA CYS A 82 -13.43 2.52 -6.50
C CYS A 82 -13.26 3.93 -5.92
N GLY A 83 -13.57 5.01 -6.64
CA GLY A 83 -13.61 6.37 -6.10
C GLY A 83 -12.33 7.20 -6.27
N ILE A 84 -11.23 6.59 -6.72
CA ILE A 84 -10.07 7.33 -7.25
C ILE A 84 -10.21 7.48 -8.76
N ALA A 85 -9.72 8.59 -9.32
CA ALA A 85 -9.70 8.78 -10.78
C ALA A 85 -8.40 9.40 -11.30
N GLY A 86 -7.45 9.70 -10.41
CA GLY A 86 -6.14 10.24 -10.73
C GLY A 86 -5.01 9.27 -10.40
N PRO A 87 -3.75 9.67 -10.68
CA PRO A 87 -2.58 8.88 -10.32
C PRO A 87 -2.50 8.67 -8.80
N VAL A 88 -2.09 7.46 -8.40
CA VAL A 88 -1.93 7.11 -6.99
C VAL A 88 -0.77 7.90 -6.37
N ASP A 89 -1.00 8.42 -5.17
CA ASP A 89 -0.09 9.30 -4.44
C ASP A 89 0.23 8.78 -3.03
N LYS A 90 -0.71 8.09 -2.39
CA LYS A 90 -0.54 7.54 -1.04
C LYS A 90 -1.22 6.18 -0.92
N VAL A 91 -0.61 5.30 -0.14
CA VAL A 91 -1.15 4.00 0.23
C VAL A 91 -1.24 3.90 1.75
N GLU A 92 -2.37 3.44 2.25
CA GLU A 92 -2.52 3.02 3.64
C GLU A 92 -2.56 1.49 3.68
N VAL A 93 -1.83 0.88 4.61
CA VAL A 93 -1.79 -0.56 4.80
C VAL A 93 -1.85 -0.91 6.27
N TRP A 94 -2.67 -1.90 6.60
CA TRP A 94 -2.74 -2.50 7.93
C TRP A 94 -3.16 -3.96 7.83
N ARG A 95 -3.07 -4.66 8.95
CA ARG A 95 -3.58 -6.02 9.09
C ARG A 95 -4.34 -6.17 10.40
N ASP A 96 -5.20 -7.16 10.46
CA ASP A 96 -5.77 -7.60 11.73
C ASP A 96 -4.84 -8.55 12.48
N ASN A 97 -5.30 -9.01 13.65
CA ASN A 97 -4.69 -10.10 14.37
C ASN A 97 -5.39 -11.41 14.01
N PHE A 98 -4.66 -12.38 13.46
CA PHE A 98 -5.20 -13.73 13.19
C PHE A 98 -5.89 -14.34 14.44
N ALA A 99 -5.38 -14.06 15.65
CA ALA A 99 -5.93 -14.61 16.88
C ALA A 99 -7.30 -14.02 17.29
N ASP A 100 -7.70 -12.85 16.76
CA ASP A 100 -8.99 -12.21 17.10
C ASP A 100 -10.21 -13.02 16.60
N LEU A 101 -10.00 -13.93 15.64
CA LEU A 101 -11.06 -14.77 15.07
C LEU A 101 -11.21 -16.14 15.75
N THR A 102 -10.35 -16.50 16.69
CA THR A 102 -10.45 -17.81 17.36
C THR A 102 -11.15 -17.68 18.71
N ILE A 103 -12.34 -18.29 18.83
CA ILE A 103 -13.04 -18.57 20.11
C ILE A 103 -12.08 -19.14 21.17
N PHE A 104 -11.03 -19.84 20.72
CA PHE A 104 -9.96 -20.36 21.56
C PHE A 104 -9.19 -19.27 22.32
N GLY A 105 -8.95 -18.09 21.73
CA GLY A 105 -8.27 -16.97 22.39
C GLY A 105 -9.08 -16.41 23.56
N THR A 106 -10.37 -16.15 23.34
CA THR A 106 -11.31 -15.62 24.34
C THR A 106 -11.53 -16.62 25.48
N ILE A 107 -11.70 -17.91 25.17
CA ILE A 107 -11.86 -18.97 26.18
C ILE A 107 -10.57 -19.18 26.97
N THR A 108 -9.39 -19.15 26.32
CA THR A 108 -8.11 -19.32 27.03
C THR A 108 -7.84 -18.14 27.96
N GLU A 109 -8.13 -16.90 27.54
CA GLU A 109 -8.03 -15.72 28.40
C GLU A 109 -8.99 -15.82 29.60
N PHE A 110 -10.23 -16.25 29.36
CA PHE A 110 -11.24 -16.46 30.41
C PHE A 110 -10.87 -17.59 31.40
N LEU A 111 -10.33 -18.71 30.92
CA LEU A 111 -10.00 -19.88 31.76
C LEU A 111 -8.64 -19.78 32.45
N THR A 112 -7.66 -19.08 31.86
CA THR A 112 -6.28 -19.05 32.39
C THR A 112 -5.87 -17.70 32.97
N GLY A 113 -6.66 -16.64 32.76
CA GLY A 113 -6.33 -15.27 33.17
C GLY A 113 -5.06 -14.72 32.50
N ARG A 114 -4.49 -15.46 31.54
CA ARG A 114 -3.28 -15.09 30.79
C ARG A 114 -3.70 -14.73 29.38
N ARG A 115 -3.43 -13.49 28.98
CA ARG A 115 -3.49 -13.08 27.57
C ARG A 115 -2.60 -14.03 26.78
N THR A 116 -3.16 -14.75 25.81
CA THR A 116 -2.34 -15.55 24.89
C THR A 116 -1.58 -14.56 24.01
N LYS A 117 -0.37 -14.16 24.42
CA LYS A 117 0.62 -13.50 23.55
C LYS A 117 1.11 -14.48 22.45
N ARG A 118 0.26 -15.36 21.92
CA ARG A 118 0.57 -16.08 20.70
C ARG A 118 0.24 -15.11 19.57
N GLY A 119 1.09 -14.09 19.46
CA GLY A 119 1.00 -13.08 18.44
C GLY A 119 0.91 -13.76 17.09
N SER A 120 -0.10 -13.38 16.32
CA SER A 120 -0.11 -13.57 14.87
C SER A 120 1.27 -13.19 14.34
N SER A 121 1.85 -14.04 13.47
CA SER A 121 3.19 -13.83 12.91
C SER A 121 3.31 -12.39 12.42
N ALA A 122 4.37 -11.71 12.85
CA ALA A 122 4.69 -10.42 12.28
C ALA A 122 4.80 -10.60 10.76
N TRP A 123 4.19 -9.69 9.99
CA TRP A 123 4.22 -9.78 8.53
C TRP A 123 5.32 -8.87 8.01
N PHE A 124 6.29 -9.38 7.26
CA PHE A 124 7.33 -8.52 6.70
C PHE A 124 6.94 -8.10 5.29
N LEU A 125 6.47 -6.86 5.16
CA LEU A 125 6.10 -6.25 3.88
C LEU A 125 7.33 -5.58 3.28
N ASP A 126 7.73 -6.02 2.08
CA ASP A 126 8.85 -5.43 1.34
C ASP A 126 8.40 -4.13 0.67
N ARG A 127 7.43 -4.23 -0.25
CA ARG A 127 6.89 -3.09 -0.99
C ARG A 127 5.48 -3.38 -1.51
N ILE A 128 4.78 -2.30 -1.84
CA ILE A 128 3.51 -2.33 -2.57
C ILE A 128 3.75 -1.69 -3.93
N GLU A 129 3.28 -2.33 -4.99
CA GLU A 129 3.34 -1.78 -6.35
C GLU A 129 1.91 -1.61 -6.86
N VAL A 130 1.62 -0.45 -7.43
CA VAL A 130 0.35 -0.18 -8.12
C VAL A 130 0.67 0.02 -9.58
N GLU A 131 0.14 -0.86 -10.42
CA GLU A 131 0.29 -0.82 -11.86
C GLU A 131 -1.01 -0.33 -12.49
N GLU A 132 -0.94 0.67 -13.36
CA GLU A 132 -2.07 1.05 -14.22
C GLU A 132 -2.27 -0.01 -15.30
N ILE A 133 -3.48 -0.54 -15.45
CA ILE A 133 -3.81 -1.51 -16.50
C ILE A 133 -4.50 -0.76 -17.64
N ASP A 134 -3.92 -0.82 -18.84
CA ASP A 134 -4.34 -0.04 -20.00
C ASP A 134 -5.85 -0.07 -20.30
N MET A 135 -6.42 1.11 -20.60
CA MET A 135 -6.70 1.55 -21.99
C MET A 135 -7.57 2.82 -22.03
N PRO A 136 -7.55 3.69 -23.08
CA PRO A 136 -6.76 3.64 -24.33
C PRO A 136 -5.92 4.91 -24.61
N GLU A 137 -5.16 4.80 -25.70
CA GLU A 137 -4.53 5.82 -26.57
C GLU A 137 -5.17 7.22 -26.50
N GLU A 138 -4.44 8.24 -26.03
CA GLU A 138 -4.63 9.62 -26.48
C GLU A 138 -3.33 10.43 -26.29
N GLU A 139 -2.80 10.86 -27.44
CA GLU A 139 -1.78 11.86 -27.78
C GLU A 139 -0.54 12.01 -26.89
N GLU A 140 0.63 11.74 -27.49
CA GLU A 140 1.93 12.23 -27.03
C GLU A 140 1.86 13.74 -26.74
N GLN A 141 1.73 14.11 -25.47
CA GLN A 141 1.97 15.48 -25.05
C GLN A 141 3.48 15.72 -25.08
N PRO A 142 3.95 16.82 -25.69
CA PRO A 142 5.37 17.06 -25.90
C PRO A 142 6.07 17.14 -24.55
N ALA A 143 7.24 16.50 -24.49
CA ALA A 143 8.10 16.43 -23.32
C ALA A 143 8.24 17.82 -22.66
N GLU A 144 7.56 18.02 -21.55
CA GLU A 144 7.82 19.16 -20.68
C GLU A 144 9.20 18.92 -20.09
N ASN A 145 10.16 19.76 -20.50
CA ASN A 145 11.54 19.71 -20.08
C ASN A 145 11.64 20.21 -18.63
N ASP A 146 11.11 19.44 -17.69
CA ASP A 146 11.51 19.55 -16.30
C ASP A 146 12.82 18.80 -16.13
N ASN A 147 13.81 19.45 -15.51
CA ASN A 147 15.11 18.86 -15.22
C ASN A 147 15.04 17.88 -14.03
N ASN A 148 13.85 17.32 -13.75
CA ASN A 148 13.58 16.47 -12.61
C ASN A 148 12.91 15.17 -13.08
N HIS A 149 13.46 14.58 -14.15
CA HIS A 149 13.02 13.36 -14.79
C HIS A 149 12.87 12.22 -13.76
N VAL A 150 11.67 12.09 -13.19
CA VAL A 150 11.26 10.90 -12.46
C VAL A 150 11.05 9.84 -13.52
N THR A 151 11.96 8.87 -13.60
CA THR A 151 11.77 7.68 -14.44
C THR A 151 10.40 7.10 -14.13
N VAL A 152 9.49 7.19 -15.10
CA VAL A 152 8.19 6.54 -14.99
C VAL A 152 8.45 5.05 -15.10
N HIS A 153 8.42 4.36 -13.96
CA HIS A 153 8.48 2.90 -13.95
C HIS A 153 7.27 2.39 -14.75
N ARG A 154 7.53 1.46 -15.67
CA ARG A 154 6.49 0.83 -16.49
C ARG A 154 6.23 -0.57 -15.93
N GLY A 155 4.96 -0.90 -15.75
CA GLY A 155 4.55 -2.23 -15.32
C GLY A 155 4.65 -3.26 -16.45
N SER A 156 4.31 -4.52 -16.14
CA SER A 156 4.30 -5.61 -17.13
C SER A 156 3.27 -5.41 -18.24
N SER A 157 2.18 -4.70 -17.96
CA SER A 157 1.15 -4.28 -18.90
C SER A 157 1.60 -3.13 -19.80
N GLY A 158 2.70 -2.44 -19.47
CA GLY A 158 3.13 -1.22 -20.15
C GLY A 158 2.53 0.06 -19.56
N GLY A 159 1.59 -0.02 -18.62
CA GLY A 159 1.07 1.13 -17.89
C GLY A 159 2.06 1.70 -16.86
N LYS A 160 1.69 2.80 -16.21
CA LYS A 160 2.51 3.43 -15.18
C LYS A 160 2.56 2.58 -13.91
N LEU A 161 3.73 2.51 -13.28
CA LEU A 161 3.99 1.78 -12.05
C LEU A 161 4.37 2.74 -10.92
N TRP A 162 3.62 2.70 -9.83
CA TRP A 162 3.92 3.40 -8.59
C TRP A 162 4.41 2.40 -7.55
N VAL A 163 5.58 2.66 -6.96
CA VAL A 163 6.21 1.76 -5.98
C VAL A 163 6.27 2.44 -4.62
N PHE A 164 5.77 1.74 -3.61
CA PHE A 164 5.71 2.16 -2.21
C PHE A 164 6.54 1.19 -1.36
N PRO A 165 7.85 1.46 -1.17
CA PRO A 165 8.69 0.62 -0.34
C PRO A 165 8.36 0.79 1.15
N LEU A 166 8.30 -0.31 1.90
CA LEU A 166 8.05 -0.28 3.35
C LEU A 166 9.15 -0.99 4.15
N GLN A 167 9.63 -2.15 3.67
CA GLN A 167 10.75 -2.93 4.21
C GLN A 167 10.73 -3.10 5.74
N ARG A 168 9.56 -3.43 6.30
CA ARG A 168 9.39 -3.53 7.75
C ARG A 168 8.41 -4.61 8.18
N TRP A 169 8.52 -4.99 9.45
CA TRP A 169 7.50 -5.79 10.12
C TRP A 169 6.26 -4.94 10.36
N VAL A 170 5.14 -5.37 9.79
CA VAL A 170 3.81 -4.78 9.95
C VAL A 170 3.17 -5.38 11.20
N GLU A 171 2.99 -4.52 12.20
CA GLU A 171 2.33 -4.85 13.46
C GLU A 171 0.81 -5.00 13.28
N ALA A 172 0.19 -5.86 14.09
CA ALA A 172 -1.26 -6.02 14.09
C ALA A 172 -1.95 -4.71 14.49
N HIS A 173 -3.01 -4.33 13.76
CA HIS A 173 -3.81 -3.13 14.00
C HIS A 173 -3.05 -1.79 13.90
N ARG A 174 -1.78 -1.80 13.46
CA ARG A 174 -1.04 -0.58 13.18
C ARG A 174 -1.29 -0.16 11.73
N HIS A 175 -1.78 1.07 11.58
CA HIS A 175 -1.97 1.68 10.26
C HIS A 175 -0.67 2.35 9.83
N TYR A 176 -0.20 1.98 8.64
CA TYR A 176 0.97 2.58 8.02
C TYR A 176 0.49 3.39 6.81
N GLU A 177 0.88 4.67 6.77
CA GLU A 177 0.68 5.54 5.62
C GLU A 177 2.01 5.71 4.90
N ILE A 178 2.03 5.48 3.58
CA ILE A 178 3.23 5.55 2.75
C ILE A 178 2.89 6.43 1.55
N ARG A 179 3.65 7.51 1.35
CA ARG A 179 3.43 8.41 0.22
C ARG A 179 4.43 8.13 -0.88
N LEU A 180 4.03 8.46 -2.10
CA LEU A 180 4.89 8.40 -3.26
C LEU A 180 5.94 9.51 -3.13
N HIS A 181 7.21 9.16 -3.36
CA HIS A 181 8.34 10.08 -3.24
C HIS A 181 8.55 10.64 -1.82
N ASP A 182 8.32 9.85 -0.76
CA ASP A 182 8.46 10.25 0.66
C ASP A 182 9.91 10.57 1.12
N ILE A 183 10.78 11.00 0.21
CA ILE A 183 12.20 11.27 0.43
C ILE A 183 12.40 12.78 0.48
N PHE A 184 12.03 13.38 1.61
CA PHE A 184 12.25 14.80 1.87
C PHE A 184 13.30 15.02 2.95
N LEU A 185 14.19 15.99 2.73
CA LEU A 185 14.98 16.54 3.82
C LEU A 185 14.03 17.21 4.85
N PRO A 186 14.34 17.21 6.16
CA PRO A 186 13.44 17.74 7.19
C PRO A 186 12.93 19.17 6.90
N GLN A 187 13.77 20.01 6.32
CA GLN A 187 13.43 21.39 5.95
C GLN A 187 12.51 21.52 4.72
N HIS A 188 12.38 20.46 3.93
CA HIS A 188 11.55 20.40 2.72
C HIS A 188 10.40 19.40 2.86
N ASP A 189 10.17 18.90 4.07
CA ASP A 189 9.09 17.95 4.32
C ASP A 189 7.74 18.66 4.25
N PRO A 190 6.83 18.27 3.33
CA PRO A 190 5.46 18.77 3.34
C PRO A 190 4.65 18.34 4.58
N TYR A 191 5.09 17.32 5.33
CA TYR A 191 4.37 16.73 6.47
C TYR A 191 5.24 16.63 7.75
N PRO A 192 5.74 17.75 8.28
CA PRO A 192 6.71 17.74 9.39
C PRO A 192 6.17 17.15 10.70
N GLU A 193 4.86 17.25 10.95
CA GLU A 193 4.24 16.70 12.16
C GLU A 193 4.18 15.17 12.13
N ASP A 194 3.95 14.56 10.97
CA ASP A 194 3.95 13.11 10.83
C ASP A 194 5.36 12.55 11.02
N ARG A 195 6.37 13.20 10.42
CA ARG A 195 7.79 12.88 10.69
C ARG A 195 8.11 12.99 12.18
N LYS A 196 7.61 14.01 12.86
CA LYS A 196 7.85 14.21 14.30
C LYS A 196 7.22 13.10 15.14
N LYS A 197 6.00 12.66 14.83
CA LYS A 197 5.36 11.50 15.47
C LYS A 197 6.17 10.22 15.26
N ASP A 198 6.63 9.97 14.04
CA ASP A 198 7.45 8.82 13.69
C ASP A 198 8.80 8.82 14.43
N LEU A 199 9.49 9.96 14.47
CA LEU A 199 10.72 10.15 15.23
C LEU A 199 10.50 9.96 16.73
N HIS A 200 9.38 10.44 17.26
CA HIS A 200 9.03 10.27 18.65
C HIS A 200 8.81 8.79 18.99
N ALA A 201 8.04 8.07 18.17
CA ALA A 201 7.82 6.63 18.33
C ALA A 201 9.15 5.85 18.28
N LYS A 202 10.02 6.14 17.30
CA LYS A 202 11.35 5.51 17.21
C LYS A 202 12.24 5.82 18.42
N ARG A 203 12.18 7.03 18.98
CA ARG A 203 12.96 7.39 20.18
C ARG A 203 12.48 6.64 21.44
N GLN A 204 11.19 6.30 21.50
CA GLN A 204 10.64 5.49 22.58
C GLN A 204 11.03 4.01 22.43
N GLU A 205 11.09 3.51 21.19
CA GLU A 205 11.47 2.13 20.86
C GLU A 205 12.98 1.88 21.02
N TYR A 206 13.81 2.77 20.47
CA TYR A 206 15.27 2.66 20.50
C TYR A 206 15.85 3.48 21.65
N ARG A 207 15.89 2.87 22.84
CA ARG A 207 16.54 3.45 24.03
C ARG A 207 17.98 2.95 24.13
N TYR A 208 18.86 3.79 24.65
CA TYR A 208 20.28 3.49 24.77
C TYR A 208 20.70 3.45 26.23
N GLU A 209 21.58 2.52 26.55
CA GLU A 209 22.19 2.37 27.87
C GLU A 209 23.66 1.99 27.72
N GLN A 210 24.47 2.45 28.67
CA GLN A 210 25.87 2.13 28.73
C GLN A 210 26.09 0.95 29.68
N LYS A 211 26.37 -0.23 29.14
CA LYS A 211 26.49 -1.47 29.94
C LYS A 211 27.78 -1.58 30.76
N VAL A 212 28.80 -0.80 30.40
CA VAL A 212 30.12 -0.78 31.04
C VAL A 212 30.57 0.66 31.20
N GLU A 213 31.12 1.00 32.35
CA GLU A 213 31.66 2.34 32.62
C GLU A 213 32.67 2.77 31.54
N HIS A 214 32.55 4.02 31.07
CA HIS A 214 33.22 4.59 29.89
C HIS A 214 33.13 3.82 28.54
N GLY A 215 32.33 2.76 28.43
CA GLY A 215 32.04 2.06 27.18
C GLY A 215 31.05 2.79 26.25
N PRO A 216 30.90 2.34 24.99
CA PRO A 216 29.91 2.90 24.08
C PRO A 216 28.48 2.58 24.52
N ALA A 217 27.57 3.52 24.30
CA ALA A 217 26.14 3.29 24.49
C ALA A 217 25.63 2.19 23.54
N GLN A 218 24.81 1.28 24.05
CA GLN A 218 24.22 0.17 23.31
C GLN A 218 22.70 0.27 23.37
N VAL A 219 22.00 -0.30 22.37
CA VAL A 219 20.54 -0.36 22.41
C VAL A 219 20.09 -1.27 23.57
N THR A 220 19.12 -0.79 24.34
CA THR A 220 18.45 -1.56 25.39
C THR A 220 17.19 -2.15 24.79
N PHE A 221 17.19 -3.47 24.59
CA PHE A 221 15.97 -4.17 24.25
C PHE A 221 15.16 -4.36 25.54
N THR A 222 14.13 -3.54 25.75
CA THR A 222 13.09 -3.92 26.72
C THR A 222 12.29 -5.05 26.09
N CYS A 223 12.55 -6.29 26.52
CA CYS A 223 11.73 -7.42 26.13
C CYS A 223 10.29 -7.18 26.64
N PRO A 224 9.25 -7.16 25.78
CA PRO A 224 7.88 -6.92 26.22
C PRO A 224 7.24 -8.12 26.95
#